data_AF-A0A5R9NZR2-F1
#
_entry.id   AF-A0A5R9NZR2-F1
#
_cell.length_a   1.000
_cell.length_b   1.000
_cell.length_c   1.000
_cell.angle_alpha   90.00
_cell.angle_beta   90.00
_cell.angle_gamma   90.00
#
_symmetry.space_group_name_H-M   'P 1'
#
loop_
_entity.id
_entity.type
_entity.pdbx_description
1 polymer ?
#
loop_
_entity_poly.entity_id
_entity_poly.type
_entity_poly.pdbx_seq_one_letter_code
_entity_poly.pdbx_strand_id
1 'polypeptide(L)'
;MTSEIPFAENDHIELLEDWTISFTNHYTKERMWDALGCNDDPVHKAARARGDRAIAEIQALHSRSIVVEKPSKTWDTATKQWITSPTSREPQGKDARRIKALQKQLTAEEGLRTVAKATLPKGTILQVARLTIFEDFETAAIKLNIVETSHPGLQFKKHGGTLSNGKRNILVRGHDFASARFIICEPESGFSPSP
;
A
#
# COMPACT_ATOMS: atom_id res chain seq x y z
N MET A 1 9.68 -7.09 -27.52
CA MET A 1 11.09 -7.02 -27.06
C MET A 1 11.08 -7.41 -25.60
N THR A 2 11.63 -8.56 -25.26
CA THR A 2 11.82 -8.98 -23.87
C THR A 2 12.83 -8.03 -23.26
N SER A 3 12.39 -7.14 -22.36
CA SER A 3 13.31 -6.31 -21.58
C SER A 3 14.12 -7.26 -20.70
N GLU A 4 15.35 -7.56 -21.11
CA GLU A 4 16.27 -8.34 -20.29
C GLU A 4 16.47 -7.61 -18.96
N ILE A 5 16.29 -8.36 -17.88
CA ILE A 5 16.51 -7.87 -16.52
C ILE A 5 18.02 -7.63 -16.40
N PRO A 6 18.46 -6.43 -16.00
CA PRO A 6 19.88 -6.05 -16.09
C PRO A 6 20.74 -6.52 -14.90
N PHE A 7 20.25 -7.46 -14.08
CA PHE A 7 20.98 -8.08 -12.97
C PHE A 7 20.42 -9.48 -12.63
N ALA A 8 21.22 -10.30 -11.95
CA ALA A 8 20.91 -11.67 -11.55
C ALA A 8 20.41 -11.77 -10.09
N GLU A 9 19.90 -12.95 -9.72
CA GLU A 9 19.60 -13.25 -8.31
C GLU A 9 20.89 -13.24 -7.48
N ASN A 10 20.83 -12.61 -6.31
CA ASN A 10 21.89 -12.34 -5.34
C ASN A 10 22.86 -11.20 -5.68
N ASP A 11 22.61 -10.47 -6.77
CA ASP A 11 23.38 -9.27 -7.07
C ASP A 11 23.17 -8.18 -6.01
N HIS A 12 24.27 -7.52 -5.65
CA HIS A 12 24.25 -6.26 -4.92
C HIS A 12 24.25 -5.14 -5.94
N ILE A 13 23.20 -4.33 -5.95
CA ILE A 13 23.13 -3.16 -6.82
C ILE A 13 23.32 -1.89 -5.99
N GLU A 14 24.22 -1.01 -6.45
CA GLU A 14 24.35 0.34 -5.92
C GLU A 14 23.69 1.34 -6.87
N LEU A 15 22.83 2.19 -6.32
CA LEU A 15 22.12 3.22 -7.09
C LEU A 15 23.08 4.36 -7.44
N LEU A 16 23.23 4.68 -8.72
CA LEU A 16 24.11 5.78 -9.17
C LEU A 16 23.44 7.15 -9.14
N GLU A 17 22.13 7.18 -8.91
CA GLU A 17 21.29 8.37 -8.88
C GLU A 17 20.10 8.15 -7.94
N ASP A 18 19.37 9.22 -7.66
CA ASP A 18 18.13 9.13 -6.91
C ASP A 18 17.07 8.38 -7.74
N TRP A 19 16.57 7.28 -7.20
CA TRP A 19 15.53 6.49 -7.85
C TRP A 19 14.17 6.89 -7.32
N THR A 20 13.38 7.57 -8.16
CA THR A 20 11.96 7.77 -7.86
C THR A 20 11.19 6.53 -8.27
N ILE A 21 10.58 5.88 -7.29
CA ILE A 21 9.87 4.62 -7.49
C ILE A 21 8.45 4.71 -6.95
N SER A 22 7.52 4.15 -7.71
CA SER A 22 6.11 4.05 -7.33
C SER A 22 5.88 2.79 -6.48
N PHE A 23 5.33 2.94 -5.27
CA PHE A 23 5.02 1.87 -4.33
C PHE A 23 3.53 1.65 -4.17
N THR A 24 3.12 0.42 -3.86
CA THR A 24 1.76 0.12 -3.40
C THR A 24 1.73 -0.33 -1.95
N ASN A 25 0.73 0.16 -1.20
CA ASN A 25 0.63 -0.10 0.24
C ASN A 25 0.42 -1.60 0.52
N HIS A 26 -0.37 -2.30 -0.30
CA HIS A 26 -0.67 -3.71 -0.08
C HIS A 26 0.53 -4.67 -0.25
N TYR A 27 1.62 -4.23 -0.91
CA TYR A 27 2.84 -5.04 -1.04
C TYR A 27 3.94 -4.66 -0.03
N THR A 28 3.73 -3.62 0.77
CA THR A 28 4.74 -3.06 1.67
C THR A 28 4.20 -3.06 3.10
N LYS A 29 5.04 -3.28 4.11
CA LYS A 29 4.57 -3.11 5.49
C LYS A 29 4.44 -1.62 5.81
N GLU A 30 3.47 -1.24 6.64
CA GLU A 30 3.21 0.15 7.03
C GLU A 30 4.47 0.90 7.49
N ARG A 31 5.32 0.27 8.31
CA ARG A 31 6.59 0.89 8.74
C ARG A 31 7.56 1.21 7.59
N MET A 32 7.65 0.35 6.56
CA MET A 32 8.48 0.64 5.38
C MET A 32 7.85 1.76 4.56
N TRP A 33 6.53 1.74 4.41
CA TRP A 33 5.77 2.78 3.71
C TRP A 33 6.05 4.16 4.29
N ASP A 34 6.02 4.27 5.62
CA ASP A 34 6.34 5.51 6.33
C ASP A 34 7.80 5.92 6.14
N ALA A 35 8.74 4.97 6.29
CA ALA A 35 10.16 5.27 6.25
C ALA A 35 10.69 5.61 4.85
N LEU A 36 9.96 5.25 3.80
CA LEU A 36 10.21 5.67 2.42
C LEU A 36 9.65 7.06 2.11
N GLY A 37 8.95 7.70 3.06
CA GLY A 37 8.31 8.98 2.81
C GLY A 37 7.16 8.89 1.81
N CYS A 38 6.57 7.71 1.59
CA CYS A 38 5.45 7.53 0.65
C CYS A 38 4.24 8.40 1.04
N ASN A 39 4.04 8.62 2.35
CA ASN A 39 2.99 9.52 2.84
C ASN A 39 3.25 10.98 2.45
N ASP A 40 4.45 11.37 2.02
CA ASP A 40 4.77 12.74 1.66
C ASP A 40 4.47 13.11 0.21
N ASP A 41 4.16 12.13 -0.64
CA ASP A 41 3.73 12.35 -2.03
C ASP A 41 2.48 13.26 -2.08
N PRO A 42 2.57 14.46 -2.71
CA PRO A 42 1.46 15.40 -2.77
C PRO A 42 0.18 14.82 -3.39
N VAL A 43 0.31 13.96 -4.40
CA VAL A 43 -0.84 13.35 -5.09
C VAL A 43 -1.53 12.35 -4.15
N HIS A 44 -0.74 11.48 -3.53
CA HIS A 44 -1.22 10.52 -2.54
C HIS A 44 -1.87 11.22 -1.33
N LYS A 45 -1.19 12.22 -0.74
CA LYS A 45 -1.73 13.05 0.36
C LYS A 45 -3.07 13.66 0.00
N ALA A 46 -3.16 14.27 -1.18
CA ALA A 46 -4.38 14.93 -1.63
C ALA A 46 -5.51 13.91 -1.83
N ALA A 47 -5.22 12.74 -2.42
CA ALA A 47 -6.18 11.66 -2.60
C ALA A 47 -6.67 11.09 -1.25
N ARG A 48 -5.76 10.84 -0.31
CA ARG A 48 -6.08 10.39 1.05
C ARG A 48 -6.98 11.40 1.76
N ALA A 49 -6.64 12.69 1.72
CA ALA A 49 -7.45 13.75 2.31
C ALA A 49 -8.83 13.92 1.66
N ARG A 50 -8.97 13.65 0.35
CA ARG A 50 -10.29 13.65 -0.34
C ARG A 50 -11.11 12.42 0.03
N GLY A 51 -10.49 11.25 0.08
CA GLY A 51 -11.12 9.99 0.49
C GLY A 51 -11.62 10.04 1.93
N ASP A 52 -10.78 10.51 2.86
CA ASP A 52 -11.13 10.59 4.28
C ASP A 52 -12.28 11.59 4.53
N ARG A 53 -12.30 12.70 3.78
CA ARG A 53 -13.44 13.63 3.77
C ARG A 53 -14.72 12.98 3.24
N ALA A 54 -14.65 12.21 2.16
CA ALA A 54 -15.80 11.50 1.61
C ALA A 54 -16.33 10.43 2.58
N ILE A 55 -15.45 9.69 3.26
CA ILE A 55 -15.82 8.71 4.30
C ILE A 55 -16.53 9.41 5.46
N ALA A 56 -15.96 10.50 5.98
CA ALA A 56 -16.57 11.26 7.06
C ALA A 56 -17.95 11.82 6.67
N GLU A 57 -18.11 12.31 5.43
CA GLU A 57 -19.40 12.81 4.95
C GLU A 57 -20.42 11.67 4.78
N ILE A 58 -20.01 10.50 4.27
CA ILE A 58 -20.86 9.30 4.21
C ILE A 58 -21.33 8.92 5.61
N GLN A 59 -20.42 8.88 6.60
CA GLN A 59 -20.78 8.60 7.99
C GLN A 59 -21.78 9.63 8.56
N ALA A 60 -21.59 10.92 8.25
CA ALA A 60 -22.51 11.97 8.66
C ALA A 60 -23.88 11.94 7.95
N LEU A 61 -23.95 11.42 6.73
CA LEU A 61 -25.21 11.20 6.02
C LEU A 61 -25.93 9.95 6.57
N HIS A 62 -25.18 8.91 6.93
CA HIS A 62 -25.72 7.76 7.63
C HIS A 62 -26.23 8.11 9.03
N SER A 63 -25.59 9.00 9.77
CA SER A 63 -26.06 9.40 11.11
C SER A 63 -27.37 10.21 11.08
N ARG A 64 -27.62 10.94 9.99
CA ARG A 64 -28.88 11.68 9.72
C ARG A 64 -29.97 10.84 9.05
N SER A 65 -29.69 9.55 8.81
CA SER A 65 -30.63 8.65 8.16
C SER A 65 -31.92 8.51 8.94
N ILE A 66 -33.01 8.36 8.20
CA ILE A 66 -34.35 8.21 8.75
C ILE A 66 -34.51 6.76 9.22
N VAL A 67 -35.24 6.56 10.32
CA VAL A 67 -35.66 5.23 10.74
C VAL A 67 -36.59 4.63 9.68
N VAL A 68 -36.16 3.56 9.03
CA VAL A 68 -36.93 2.87 7.97
C VAL A 68 -37.78 1.75 8.56
N GLU A 69 -37.30 1.12 9.63
CA GLU A 69 -38.10 0.18 10.42
C GLU A 69 -38.03 0.54 11.90
N LYS A 70 -39.22 0.72 12.49
CA LYS A 70 -39.34 0.83 13.94
C LYS A 70 -38.98 -0.50 14.58
N PRO A 71 -38.38 -0.50 15.78
CA PRO A 71 -38.05 -1.75 16.47
C PRO A 71 -39.33 -2.59 16.62
N SER A 72 -39.30 -3.80 16.09
CA SER A 72 -40.39 -4.77 16.19
C SER A 72 -40.06 -5.79 17.27
N LYS A 73 -41.07 -6.21 18.02
CA LYS A 73 -40.94 -7.30 18.99
C LYS A 73 -41.49 -8.56 18.38
N THR A 74 -40.65 -9.59 18.30
CA THR A 74 -41.03 -10.93 17.86
C THR A 74 -40.84 -11.91 19.02
N TRP A 75 -41.81 -12.80 19.20
CA TRP A 75 -41.70 -13.86 20.18
C TRP A 75 -40.85 -14.98 19.59
N ASP A 76 -39.72 -15.28 20.22
CA ASP A 76 -38.88 -16.42 19.86
C ASP A 76 -39.41 -17.66 20.58
N THR A 77 -39.92 -18.61 19.79
CA THR A 77 -40.48 -19.88 20.28
C THR A 77 -39.41 -20.85 20.79
N ALA A 78 -38.16 -20.72 20.36
CA ALA A 78 -37.05 -21.57 20.80
C ALA A 78 -36.51 -21.11 22.17
N THR A 79 -36.36 -19.79 22.36
CA THR A 79 -35.85 -19.23 23.63
C THR A 79 -36.96 -18.83 24.60
N LYS A 80 -38.24 -18.86 24.18
CA LYS A 80 -39.41 -18.41 24.95
C LYS A 80 -39.26 -16.98 25.49
N GLN A 81 -38.69 -16.09 24.68
CA GLN A 81 -38.44 -14.69 25.03
C GLN A 81 -38.89 -13.75 23.91
N TRP A 82 -39.21 -12.51 24.28
CA TRP A 82 -39.42 -11.44 23.31
C TRP A 82 -38.06 -10.92 22.81
N ILE A 83 -37.79 -11.06 21.53
CA ILE A 83 -36.63 -10.45 20.86
C ILE A 83 -37.08 -9.12 20.26
N THR A 84 -36.28 -8.07 20.47
CA THR A 84 -36.50 -6.78 19.83
C THR A 84 -35.51 -6.64 18.68
N SER A 85 -36.01 -6.58 17.45
CA SER A 85 -35.16 -6.30 16.30
C SER A 85 -34.67 -4.85 16.36
N PRO A 86 -33.37 -4.61 16.11
CA PRO A 86 -32.83 -3.25 16.11
C PRO A 86 -33.48 -2.41 15.02
N THR A 87 -33.56 -1.11 15.29
CA THR A 87 -34.07 -0.12 14.33
C THR A 87 -33.17 -0.06 13.10
N SER A 88 -33.71 -0.31 11.90
CA SER A 88 -32.99 -0.06 10.65
C SER A 88 -33.08 1.41 10.26
N ARG A 89 -31.97 1.99 9.81
CA ARG A 89 -31.88 3.39 9.34
C ARG A 89 -31.29 3.41 7.94
N GLU A 90 -31.92 4.14 7.02
CA GLU A 90 -31.40 4.31 5.67
C GLU A 90 -31.43 5.78 5.22
N PRO A 91 -30.40 6.23 4.49
CA PRO A 91 -30.40 7.53 3.84
C PRO A 91 -31.48 7.57 2.76
N GLN A 92 -32.26 8.65 2.69
CA GLN A 92 -33.34 8.81 1.70
C GLN A 92 -33.16 10.07 0.85
N GLY A 93 -33.77 10.08 -0.34
CA GLY A 93 -33.82 11.27 -1.20
C GLY A 93 -32.46 11.84 -1.60
N LYS A 94 -32.19 13.09 -1.21
CA LYS A 94 -30.95 13.81 -1.56
C LYS A 94 -29.71 13.17 -0.92
N ASP A 95 -29.84 12.61 0.28
CA ASP A 95 -28.73 12.02 1.02
C ASP A 95 -28.28 10.70 0.37
N ALA A 96 -29.21 9.87 -0.06
CA ALA A 96 -28.92 8.65 -0.82
C ALA A 96 -28.18 8.95 -2.14
N ARG A 97 -28.59 10.01 -2.86
CA ARG A 97 -27.89 10.46 -4.09
C ARG A 97 -26.49 10.95 -3.79
N ARG A 98 -26.30 11.69 -2.70
CA ARG A 98 -24.99 12.19 -2.28
C ARG A 98 -24.06 11.06 -1.88
N ILE A 99 -24.53 10.06 -1.12
CA ILE A 99 -23.74 8.88 -0.77
C ILE A 99 -23.28 8.14 -2.03
N LYS A 100 -24.15 7.91 -3.01
CA LYS A 100 -23.75 7.28 -4.28
C LYS A 100 -22.66 8.07 -5.01
N ALA A 101 -22.76 9.40 -5.03
CA ALA A 101 -21.73 10.26 -5.62
C ALA A 101 -20.41 10.17 -4.86
N LEU A 102 -20.44 10.18 -3.52
CA LEU A 102 -19.27 10.04 -2.65
C LEU A 102 -18.63 8.65 -2.77
N GLN A 103 -19.42 7.58 -2.91
CA GLN A 103 -18.93 6.22 -3.17
C GLN A 103 -18.22 6.15 -4.51
N LYS A 104 -18.78 6.74 -5.57
CA LYS A 104 -18.11 6.83 -6.89
C LYS A 104 -16.80 7.61 -6.79
N GLN A 105 -16.78 8.70 -6.04
CA GLN A 105 -15.56 9.45 -5.77
C GLN A 105 -14.54 8.59 -5.04
N LEU A 106 -14.93 7.87 -3.98
CA LEU A 106 -14.05 6.97 -3.24
C LEU A 106 -13.42 5.90 -4.14
N THR A 107 -14.21 5.25 -5.01
CA THR A 107 -13.69 4.29 -5.98
C THR A 107 -12.64 4.91 -6.91
N ALA A 108 -12.86 6.16 -7.35
CA ALA A 108 -11.89 6.85 -8.19
C ALA A 108 -10.61 7.24 -7.43
N GLU A 109 -10.72 7.59 -6.15
CA GLU A 109 -9.58 7.96 -5.32
C GLU A 109 -8.76 6.74 -4.84
N GLU A 110 -9.36 5.55 -4.75
CA GLU A 110 -8.72 4.37 -4.17
C GLU A 110 -7.41 3.97 -4.88
N GLY A 111 -7.36 4.11 -6.21
CA GLY A 111 -6.12 3.89 -6.96
C GLY A 111 -5.00 4.88 -6.60
N LEU A 112 -5.35 6.12 -6.26
CA LEU A 112 -4.39 7.15 -5.84
C LEU A 112 -4.04 7.07 -4.35
N ARG A 113 -4.93 6.49 -3.54
CA ARG A 113 -4.72 6.25 -2.10
C ARG A 113 -3.85 5.02 -1.83
N THR A 114 -3.74 4.13 -2.79
CA THR A 114 -2.99 2.88 -2.63
C THR A 114 -1.60 2.94 -3.27
N VAL A 115 -1.35 3.93 -4.12
CA VAL A 115 -0.08 4.14 -4.84
C VAL A 115 0.53 5.48 -4.43
N ALA A 116 1.81 5.50 -4.12
CA ALA A 116 2.56 6.72 -3.83
C ALA A 116 3.97 6.63 -4.42
N LYS A 117 4.60 7.78 -4.65
CA LYS A 117 6.01 7.84 -5.04
C LYS A 117 6.91 8.04 -3.82
N ALA A 118 8.07 7.40 -3.86
CA ALA A 118 9.16 7.63 -2.94
C ALA A 118 10.48 7.68 -3.68
N THR A 119 11.50 8.28 -3.06
CA THR A 119 12.83 8.41 -3.64
C THR A 119 13.83 7.63 -2.81
N LEU A 120 14.48 6.63 -3.42
CA LEU A 120 15.67 6.02 -2.85
C LEU A 120 16.88 6.88 -3.22
N PRO A 121 17.68 7.33 -2.26
CA PRO A 121 18.82 8.18 -2.53
C PRO A 121 19.93 7.43 -3.26
N LYS A 122 20.70 8.15 -4.08
CA LYS A 122 21.97 7.68 -4.63
C LYS A 122 22.87 7.06 -3.55
N GLY A 123 23.58 6.00 -3.90
CA GLY A 123 24.46 5.24 -2.99
C GLY A 123 23.70 4.23 -2.13
N THR A 124 22.37 4.12 -2.28
CA THR A 124 21.64 3.00 -1.68
C THR A 124 22.12 1.69 -2.29
N ILE A 125 22.42 0.71 -1.45
CA ILE A 125 22.79 -0.64 -1.84
C ILE A 125 21.59 -1.55 -1.58
N LEU A 126 21.27 -2.41 -2.53
CA LEU A 126 20.18 -3.39 -2.46
C LEU A 126 20.70 -4.76 -2.89
N GLN A 127 20.47 -5.79 -2.07
CA GLN A 127 20.70 -7.19 -2.48
C GLN A 127 19.40 -7.80 -2.99
N VAL A 128 19.35 -8.10 -4.28
CA VAL A 128 18.15 -8.64 -4.92
C VAL A 128 18.15 -10.16 -4.85
N ALA A 129 17.29 -10.75 -4.04
CA ALA A 129 17.14 -12.20 -3.96
C ALA A 129 16.32 -12.80 -5.11
N ARG A 130 15.33 -12.06 -5.63
CA ARG A 130 14.47 -12.53 -6.72
C ARG A 130 13.74 -11.38 -7.38
N LEU A 131 13.56 -11.46 -8.70
CA LEU A 131 12.78 -10.52 -9.48
C LEU A 131 11.52 -11.18 -10.08
N THR A 132 10.43 -10.43 -10.21
CA THR A 132 9.22 -10.88 -10.91
C THR A 132 8.67 -9.72 -11.74
N ILE A 133 8.62 -9.89 -13.06
CA ILE A 133 8.02 -8.94 -14.01
C ILE A 133 6.55 -9.30 -14.18
N PHE A 134 5.67 -8.30 -14.26
CA PHE A 134 4.32 -8.51 -14.76
C PHE A 134 3.99 -7.54 -15.92
N GLU A 135 3.01 -7.89 -16.76
CA GLU A 135 2.88 -7.40 -18.14
C GLU A 135 1.78 -6.35 -18.41
N ASP A 136 0.80 -6.12 -17.52
CA ASP A 136 -0.33 -5.20 -17.79
C ASP A 136 -0.29 -3.92 -16.92
N PHE A 137 -1.04 -2.84 -17.20
CA PHE A 137 -0.91 -1.57 -16.44
C PHE A 137 -1.25 -1.67 -14.93
N GLU A 138 -2.03 -2.66 -14.50
CA GLU A 138 -2.21 -2.96 -13.07
C GLU A 138 -0.97 -3.63 -12.47
N THR A 139 -0.15 -4.26 -13.31
CA THR A 139 0.97 -5.10 -12.90
C THR A 139 2.31 -4.69 -13.53
N ALA A 140 2.39 -3.65 -14.37
CA ALA A 140 3.51 -3.20 -15.22
C ALA A 140 4.62 -2.64 -14.34
N ALA A 141 5.17 -3.57 -13.62
CA ALA A 141 5.83 -3.43 -12.38
C ALA A 141 6.72 -4.66 -12.19
N ILE A 142 7.71 -4.44 -11.37
CA ILE A 142 8.78 -5.36 -11.08
C ILE A 142 8.73 -5.50 -9.57
N LYS A 143 8.48 -6.72 -9.13
CA LYS A 143 8.61 -7.08 -7.72
C LYS A 143 10.06 -7.47 -7.46
N LEU A 144 10.76 -6.66 -6.68
CA LEU A 144 12.07 -6.91 -6.13
C LEU A 144 11.91 -7.56 -4.76
N ASN A 145 12.41 -8.79 -4.62
CA ASN A 145 12.58 -9.41 -3.32
C ASN A 145 13.96 -9.01 -2.81
N ILE A 146 14.01 -8.10 -1.85
CA ILE A 146 15.26 -7.57 -1.31
C ILE A 146 15.55 -8.28 0.01
N VAL A 147 16.74 -8.87 0.14
CA VAL A 147 17.16 -9.53 1.39
C VAL A 147 17.99 -8.61 2.26
N GLU A 148 18.66 -7.63 1.65
CA GLU A 148 19.57 -6.70 2.32
C GLU A 148 19.56 -5.32 1.67
N THR A 149 19.74 -4.28 2.49
CA THR A 149 19.74 -2.89 2.05
C THR A 149 20.52 -1.96 2.98
N SER A 150 21.19 -0.96 2.42
CA SER A 150 21.79 0.14 3.20
C SER A 150 20.78 1.22 3.61
N HIS A 151 19.56 1.22 3.06
CA HIS A 151 18.54 2.22 3.40
C HIS A 151 17.90 1.90 4.76
N PRO A 152 18.05 2.75 5.80
CA PRO A 152 17.60 2.43 7.15
C PRO A 152 16.08 2.21 7.23
N GLY A 153 15.31 2.89 6.37
CA GLY A 153 13.86 2.72 6.29
C GLY A 153 13.39 1.40 5.69
N LEU A 154 14.27 0.69 4.97
CA LEU A 154 14.00 -0.63 4.42
C LEU A 154 14.52 -1.76 5.34
N GLN A 155 15.18 -1.42 6.45
CA GLN A 155 15.64 -2.37 7.45
C GLN A 155 14.54 -2.65 8.50
N PHE A 156 14.32 -3.94 8.84
CA PHE A 156 13.35 -4.33 9.86
C PHE A 156 14.03 -4.64 11.19
N LYS A 157 13.33 -4.33 12.28
CA LYS A 157 13.67 -4.78 13.64
C LYS A 157 12.84 -6.03 13.94
N LYS A 158 13.46 -7.17 14.28
CA LYS A 158 12.75 -8.19 15.09
C LYS A 158 12.48 -7.55 16.46
N HIS A 159 11.30 -7.77 17.06
CA HIS A 159 10.93 -7.14 18.34
C HIS A 159 12.11 -7.21 19.35
N GLY A 160 12.57 -6.05 19.82
CA GLY A 160 13.64 -5.93 20.83
C GLY A 160 15.10 -6.01 20.34
N GLY A 161 15.38 -6.38 19.08
CA GLY A 161 16.76 -6.56 18.57
C GLY A 161 17.34 -5.38 17.78
N THR A 162 18.58 -5.49 17.29
CA THR A 162 19.17 -4.55 16.31
C THR A 162 18.45 -4.62 14.96
N LEU A 163 18.59 -3.58 14.13
CA LEU A 163 18.09 -3.60 12.74
C LEU A 163 18.74 -4.80 12.02
N SER A 164 17.93 -5.63 11.38
CA SER A 164 18.41 -6.82 10.68
C SER A 164 17.89 -6.85 9.25
N ASN A 165 18.75 -7.31 8.35
CA ASN A 165 18.37 -7.71 7.01
C ASN A 165 17.39 -8.89 7.05
N GLY A 166 16.55 -9.00 6.03
CA GLY A 166 15.53 -10.03 5.92
C GLY A 166 14.65 -9.78 4.70
N LYS A 167 13.92 -10.79 4.25
CA LYS A 167 13.17 -10.73 2.99
C LYS A 167 12.12 -9.60 3.01
N ARG A 168 12.18 -8.71 2.03
CA ARG A 168 11.24 -7.61 1.74
C ARG A 168 10.73 -7.77 0.32
N ASN A 169 9.48 -7.39 0.08
CA ASN A 169 8.94 -7.27 -1.26
C ASN A 169 8.79 -5.78 -1.55
N ILE A 170 9.40 -5.32 -2.63
CA ILE A 170 9.29 -3.96 -3.12
C ILE A 170 8.72 -4.06 -4.53
N LEU A 171 7.55 -3.46 -4.76
CA LEU A 171 6.99 -3.34 -6.10
C LEU A 171 7.37 -1.98 -6.66
N VAL A 172 7.96 -1.97 -7.85
CA VAL A 172 8.37 -0.76 -8.60
C VAL A 172 7.73 -0.80 -9.98
N ARG A 173 7.25 0.30 -10.54
CA ARG A 173 6.75 0.27 -11.94
C ARG A 173 7.90 -0.01 -12.92
N GLY A 174 7.62 -0.84 -13.93
CA GLY A 174 8.64 -1.33 -14.86
C GLY A 174 9.30 -0.20 -15.66
N HIS A 175 8.56 0.87 -15.99
CA HIS A 175 9.13 2.03 -16.68
C HIS A 175 10.02 2.89 -15.77
N ASP A 176 9.65 3.08 -14.50
CA ASP A 176 10.49 3.81 -13.52
C ASP A 176 11.83 3.08 -13.34
N PHE A 177 11.77 1.75 -13.31
CA PHE A 177 12.95 0.89 -13.23
C PHE A 177 13.78 0.86 -14.53
N ALA A 178 13.17 0.93 -15.71
CA ALA A 178 13.88 0.89 -16.99
C ALA A 178 14.78 2.12 -17.23
N SER A 179 14.44 3.27 -16.64
CA SER A 179 15.26 4.49 -16.71
C SER A 179 16.40 4.53 -15.69
N ALA A 180 16.49 3.54 -14.82
CA ALA A 180 17.23 3.67 -13.56
C ALA A 180 18.71 3.25 -13.72
N ARG A 181 19.63 4.10 -13.25
CA ARG A 181 21.08 3.83 -13.31
C ARG A 181 21.62 3.20 -12.04
N PHE A 182 22.35 2.11 -12.19
CA PHE A 182 22.97 1.37 -11.09
C PHE A 182 24.27 0.67 -11.56
N ILE A 183 25.05 0.17 -10.61
CA ILE A 183 26.16 -0.77 -10.84
C ILE A 183 25.95 -2.04 -10.02
N ILE A 184 26.50 -3.16 -10.50
CA ILE A 184 26.58 -4.40 -9.71
C ILE A 184 27.89 -4.34 -8.92
N CYS A 185 27.79 -4.40 -7.60
CA CYS A 185 28.91 -4.39 -6.68
C CYS A 185 29.27 -5.83 -6.27
N GLU A 186 30.55 -6.06 -5.98
CA GLU A 186 30.93 -7.27 -5.27
C GLU A 186 30.30 -7.25 -3.87
N PRO A 187 29.81 -8.41 -3.35
CA PRO A 187 29.31 -8.47 -1.99
C PRO A 187 30.44 -8.05 -1.03
N GLU A 188 30.23 -7.00 -0.25
CA GLU A 188 31.23 -6.58 0.73
C GLU A 188 31.57 -7.76 1.64
N SER A 189 32.86 -8.10 1.72
CA SER A 189 33.39 -9.16 2.56
C SER A 189 33.10 -8.84 4.03
N GLY A 190 32.00 -9.38 4.54
CA GLY A 190 31.45 -9.06 5.85
C GLY A 190 29.96 -9.41 5.97
N PHE A 191 29.26 -9.51 4.84
CA PHE A 191 27.86 -9.91 4.79
C PHE A 191 27.72 -11.42 4.57
N SER A 192 27.64 -12.17 5.67
CA SER A 192 27.17 -13.57 5.61
C SER A 192 25.65 -13.59 5.53
N PRO A 193 25.04 -14.17 4.47
CA PRO A 193 23.64 -14.54 4.53
C PRO A 193 23.51 -15.58 5.65
N SER A 194 22.72 -15.28 6.68
CA SER A 194 22.37 -16.28 7.67
C SER A 194 21.56 -17.39 6.99
N PRO A 195 21.85 -18.67 7.28
CA PRO A 195 21.20 -19.82 6.66
C PRO A 195 19.68 -19.84 6.86
#